data_AF-R6YVI2-F1
#
_entry.id   AF-R6YVI2-F1
#
_cell.length_a   1.000
_cell.length_b   1.000
_cell.length_c   1.000
_cell.angle_alpha   90.00
_cell.angle_beta   90.00
_cell.angle_gamma   90.00
#
_symmetry.space_group_name_H-M   'P 1'
#
loop_
_entity.id
_entity.type
_entity.pdbx_description
1 polymer ?
#
loop_
_entity_poly.entity_id
_entity_poly.type
_entity_poly.pdbx_seq_one_letter_code
_entity_poly.pdbx_strand_id
1 'polypeptide(L)' 'MILYHGSYLEIAEPDLVHSRLNVDFGRGFYVTPLYEQAKKWCGK' A
#
# COMPACT_ATOMS: atom_id res chain seq x y z
N MET A 1 4.37 15.97 -1.25
CA MET A 1 3.08 15.41 -0.79
C MET A 1 3.37 14.11 -0.07
N ILE A 2 2.75 13.85 1.08
CA ILE A 2 2.91 12.60 1.84
C ILE A 2 1.73 11.69 1.53
N LEU A 3 2.01 10.39 1.32
CA LEU A 3 1.03 9.35 1.05
C LEU A 3 1.23 8.19 2.03
N TYR A 4 0.15 7.51 2.38
CA TYR A 4 0.16 6.41 3.33
C TYR A 4 -0.30 5.12 2.68
N HIS A 5 0.46 4.06 2.90
CA HIS A 5 0.11 2.69 2.54
C HIS A 5 -0.21 1.92 3.83
N GLY A 6 -1.35 1.22 3.84
CA GLY A 6 -1.71 0.34 4.95
C GLY A 6 -1.26 -1.08 4.68
N SER A 7 -0.51 -1.67 5.61
CA SER A 7 -0.01 -3.05 5.56
C SER A 7 0.05 -3.64 6.97
N TYR A 8 -0.09 -4.96 7.06
CA TYR A 8 0.13 -5.71 8.32
C TYR A 8 1.63 -5.89 8.64
N LEU A 9 2.51 -5.63 7.67
CA LEU A 9 3.96 -5.73 7.78
C LEU A 9 4.61 -4.44 7.30
N GLU A 10 5.66 -4.01 7.98
CA GLU A 10 6.50 -2.90 7.54
C GLU A 10 7.23 -3.21 6.23
N ILE A 11 7.25 -2.24 5.32
CA ILE A 11 7.95 -2.34 4.03
C ILE A 11 9.09 -1.33 4.06
N ALA A 12 10.27 -1.77 4.52
CA ALA A 12 11.44 -0.90 4.67
C ALA A 12 11.93 -0.34 3.32
N GLU A 13 11.88 -1.14 2.26
CA GLU A 13 12.28 -0.78 0.90
C GLU A 13 11.14 -1.12 -0.07
N PRO A 14 10.29 -0.14 -0.45
CA PRO A 14 9.15 -0.40 -1.32
C PRO A 14 9.61 -0.72 -2.74
N ASP A 15 9.15 -1.85 -3.26
CA ASP A 15 9.37 -2.27 -4.65
C ASP A 15 8.04 -2.33 -5.42
N LEU A 16 8.05 -1.78 -6.64
CA LEU A 16 6.89 -1.72 -7.54
C LEU A 16 6.97 -2.79 -8.64
N VAL A 17 8.10 -3.48 -8.79
CA VAL A 17 8.32 -4.47 -9.84
C VAL A 17 7.75 -5.83 -9.44
N HIS A 18 7.99 -6.28 -8.21
CA HIS A 18 7.53 -7.58 -7.72
C HIS A 18 6.12 -7.49 -7.13
N SER A 19 5.12 -7.53 -8.02
CA SER A 19 3.70 -7.62 -7.66
C SER A 19 3.00 -8.69 -8.48
N ARG A 20 1.83 -9.13 -8.01
CA ARG A 20 0.92 -9.99 -8.78
C ARG A 20 0.54 -9.30 -10.10
N LEU A 21 0.41 -10.09 -11.16
CA LEU A 21 0.09 -9.60 -12.50
C LEU A 21 -1.37 -9.15 -12.64
N ASN A 22 -2.30 -9.83 -11.94
CA ASN A 22 -3.74 -9.64 -12.10
C ASN A 22 -4.33 -8.96 -10.87
N VAL A 23 -4.04 -7.67 -10.70
CA VAL A 23 -4.63 -6.80 -9.68
C VAL A 23 -5.38 -5.66 -10.36
N ASP A 24 -6.42 -5.13 -9.71
CA ASP A 24 -7.40 -4.23 -10.32
C ASP A 24 -6.80 -3.00 -11.02
N PHE A 25 -5.65 -2.50 -10.53
CA PHE A 25 -4.99 -1.29 -11.07
C PHE A 25 -3.52 -1.51 -11.47
N GLY A 26 -3.11 -2.77 -11.66
CA GLY A 26 -1.72 -3.10 -11.97
C GLY A 26 -0.78 -2.99 -10.77
N ARG A 27 0.52 -3.13 -11.05
CA ARG A 27 1.55 -3.23 -10.00
C ARG A 27 1.71 -1.92 -9.24
N GLY A 28 1.80 -2.01 -7.92
CA GLY A 28 2.11 -0.89 -7.04
C GLY A 28 1.43 -1.00 -5.68
N PHE A 29 1.46 0.09 -4.91
CA PHE A 29 0.83 0.18 -3.60
C PHE A 29 -0.48 0.96 -3.68
N TYR A 30 -1.50 0.43 -3.02
CA TYR A 30 -2.67 1.23 -2.68
C TYR A 30 -2.27 2.26 -1.63
N VAL A 31 -2.51 3.53 -1.95
CA VAL A 31 -2.13 4.67 -1.13
C VAL A 31 -3.30 5.63 -0.94
N THR A 32 -3.26 6.38 0.15
CA THR A 32 -4.22 7.46 0.44
C THR A 32 -3.47 8.62 1.10
N PRO A 33 -3.87 9.89 0.86
CA PRO A 33 -3.36 11.02 1.63
C PRO A 33 -3.90 11.05 3.07
N LEU A 34 -4.91 10.24 3.40
CA LEU A 34 -5.55 10.19 4.72
C LEU A 34 -4.93 9.10 5.59
N TYR A 35 -4.11 9.49 6.58
CA TYR A 35 -3.46 8.55 7.49
C TYR A 35 -4.43 7.58 8.19
N GLU A 36 -5.55 8.10 8.71
CA GLU A 36 -6.56 7.28 9.40
C GLU A 36 -7.21 6.23 8.48
N GLN A 37 -7.29 6.49 7.19
CA GLN A 37 -7.78 5.50 6.22
C GLN A 37 -6.75 4.39 5.99
N ALA A 38 -5.47 4.74 5.79
CA ALA A 38 -4.41 3.75 5.65
C ALA A 38 -4.29 2.87 6.90
N LYS A 39 -4.41 3.47 8.10
CA LYS A 39 -4.40 2.73 9.37
C LYS A 39 -5.52 1.69 9.47
N LYS A 40 -6.72 1.98 8.94
CA LYS A 40 -7.83 1.01 8.88
C LYS A 40 -7.54 -0.16 7.93
N TRP A 41 -6.74 0.05 6.87
CA TRP A 41 -6.33 -1.03 5.96
C TRP A 41 -5.30 -1.99 6.57
N CYS A 42 -4.58 -1.59 7.61
CA CYS A 42 -3.64 -2.45 8.32
C CYS A 42 -4.33 -3.58 9.13
N GLY A 43 -5.66 -3.50 9.29
CA GLY A 43 -6.43 -4.46 10.07
C GLY A 43 -6.72 -5.74 9.30
N LYS A 44 -6.37 -6.88 9.90
CA LYS A 44 -7.07 -8.15 9.73
C LYS A 44 -7.62 -8.58 11.09
#